data_AF-A0A9E3AMX2-F1
#
_entry.id   AF-A0A9E3AMX2-F1
#
_cell.length_a   1.000
_cell.length_b   1.000
_cell.length_c   1.000
_cell.angle_alpha   90.00
_cell.angle_beta   90.00
_cell.angle_gamma   90.00
#
_symmetry.space_group_name_H-M   'P 1'
#
loop_
_entity.id
_entity.type
_entity.pdbx_description
1 polymer ?
#
loop_
_entity_poly.entity_id
_entity_poly.type
_entity_poly.pdbx_seq_one_letter_code
_entity_poly.pdbx_strand_id
1 'polypeptide(L)' 'MIKDAGGELVAYSVQELGGAWRWRVYGPAGQVISQGVEATEARAMQAAAALMLGAVAARVVRPVAVRGMLAH' A
#
# COMPACT_ATOMS: atom_id res chain seq x y z
N MET A 1 18.36 2.55 -21.18
CA MET A 1 17.37 1.46 -21.04
C MET A 1 16.58 1.74 -19.77
N ILE A 2 15.43 2.39 -19.90
CA ILE A 2 14.50 2.54 -18.78
C ILE A 2 13.75 1.22 -18.75
N LYS A 3 14.04 0.37 -17.77
CA LYS A 3 13.39 -0.94 -17.62
C LYS A 3 11.95 -0.64 -17.21
N ASP A 4 10.98 -0.94 -18.08
CA ASP A 4 9.56 -0.79 -17.81
C ASP A 4 9.25 -1.36 -16.41
N ALA A 5 9.07 -0.47 -15.45
CA ALA A 5 8.57 -0.82 -14.12
C ALA A 5 7.04 -1.03 -14.15
N GLY A 6 6.44 -1.13 -15.34
CA GLY A 6 5.07 -1.58 -15.57
C GLY A 6 4.96 -3.11 -15.50
N GLY A 7 5.61 -3.71 -14.51
CA GLY A 7 5.51 -5.14 -14.27
C GLY A 7 4.09 -5.46 -13.80
N GLU A 8 3.41 -6.31 -14.56
CA GLU A 8 2.11 -6.88 -14.21
C GLU A 8 2.04 -7.24 -12.73
N LEU A 9 0.96 -6.84 -12.05
CA LEU A 9 0.76 -7.19 -10.65
C LEU A 9 0.40 -8.68 -10.59
N VAL A 10 1.19 -9.49 -9.89
CA VAL A 10 1.00 -10.96 -9.92
C VAL A 10 0.46 -11.52 -8.60
N ALA A 11 0.68 -10.82 -7.48
CA ALA A 11 0.27 -11.29 -6.17
C ALA A 11 0.06 -10.15 -5.17
N TYR A 12 -0.68 -10.43 -4.11
CA TYR A 12 -0.79 -9.55 -2.95
C TYR A 12 -0.77 -10.35 -1.64
N SER A 13 -0.45 -9.66 -0.53
CA SER A 13 -0.52 -10.23 0.83
C SER A 13 -1.14 -9.23 1.79
N VAL A 14 -1.96 -9.72 2.72
CA VAL A 14 -2.55 -8.95 3.83
C VAL A 14 -2.13 -9.60 5.15
N GLN A 15 -1.63 -8.80 6.10
CA GLN A 15 -1.10 -9.29 7.37
C GLN A 15 -1.45 -8.30 8.49
N GLU A 16 -1.88 -8.81 9.63
CA GLU A 16 -2.02 -8.01 10.84
C GLU A 16 -0.65 -7.75 11.49
N LEU A 17 -0.39 -6.50 11.88
CA LEU A 17 0.82 -6.08 12.56
C LEU A 17 0.48 -5.01 13.61
N GLY A 18 0.52 -5.40 14.89
CA GLY A 18 0.31 -4.47 16.00
C GLY A 18 -1.06 -3.78 16.01
N GLY A 19 -2.12 -4.51 15.66
CA GLY A 19 -3.49 -3.98 15.60
C GLY A 19 -3.82 -3.17 14.34
N ALA A 20 -2.92 -3.17 13.35
CA ALA A 20 -3.17 -2.58 12.04
C ALA A 20 -2.95 -3.62 10.93
N TRP A 21 -3.62 -3.46 9.80
CA TRP A 21 -3.60 -4.40 8.69
C TRP A 21 -2.71 -3.88 7.58
N ARG A 22 -1.54 -4.48 7.42
CA ARG A 22 -0.62 -4.16 6.34
C ARG A 22 -0.97 -4.96 5.10
N TRP A 23 -1.04 -4.28 3.96
CA TRP A 23 -1.13 -4.92 2.66
C TRP A 23 0.09 -4.61 1.79
N ARG A 24 0.44 -5.54 0.91
CA ARG A 24 1.52 -5.42 -0.07
C ARG A 24 1.08 -6.03 -1.40
N VAL A 25 1.46 -5.41 -2.50
CA VAL A 25 1.30 -5.91 -3.86
C VAL A 25 2.68 -6.16 -4.45
N TYR A 26 2.83 -7.28 -5.14
CA TYR A 26 4.09 -7.77 -5.69
C TYR A 26 4.06 -7.77 -7.21
N GLY A 27 5.18 -7.34 -7.80
CA GLY A 27 5.44 -7.45 -9.22
C GLY A 27 5.98 -8.84 -9.59
N PRO A 28 6.28 -9.06 -10.88
CA PRO A 28 6.60 -10.38 -11.41
C PRO A 28 7.95 -10.93 -10.93
N ALA A 29 8.85 -10.08 -10.42
CA ALA A 29 10.12 -10.51 -9.83
C ALA A 29 10.03 -10.66 -8.30
N GLY A 30 8.82 -10.69 -7.73
CA GLY A 30 8.59 -10.81 -6.28
C GLY A 30 8.91 -9.54 -5.48
N GLN A 31 9.19 -8.43 -6.16
CA GLN A 31 9.44 -7.15 -5.51
C GLN A 31 8.13 -6.48 -5.08
N VAL A 32 8.16 -5.81 -3.92
CA VAL A 32 7.04 -4.98 -3.47
C VAL A 32 6.99 -3.73 -4.35
N ILE A 33 5.87 -3.53 -5.02
CA ILE A 33 5.62 -2.39 -5.91
C ILE A 33 4.64 -1.39 -5.32
N SER A 34 3.78 -1.84 -4.40
CA SER A 34 2.92 -0.97 -3.61
C SER A 34 2.62 -1.61 -2.26
N GLN A 35 2.44 -0.79 -1.23
CA GLN A 35 2.09 -1.24 0.11
C GLN A 35 1.35 -0.16 0.88
N GLY A 36 0.58 -0.58 1.88
CA GLY A 36 -0.13 0.32 2.77
C GLY A 36 -0.53 -0.34 4.07
N VAL A 37 -1.19 0.44 4.91
CA VAL A 37 -1.68 0.02 6.22
C VAL A 37 -3.10 0.53 6.38
N GLU A 38 -3.99 -0.32 6.85
CA GLU A 38 -5.40 -0.04 7.08
C GLU A 38 -5.80 -0.43 8.50
N ALA A 39 -6.91 0.11 8.98
CA ALA A 39 -7.43 -0.20 10.30
C ALA A 39 -8.08 -1.60 10.38
N THR A 40 -8.52 -2.17 9.25
CA THR A 40 -9.22 -3.46 9.20
C THR A 40 -8.75 -4.31 8.03
N GLU A 41 -8.87 -5.63 8.17
CA GLU A 41 -8.54 -6.60 7.13
C GLU A 41 -9.30 -6.32 5.83
N ALA A 42 -10.62 -6.08 5.94
CA ALA A 42 -11.47 -5.82 4.79
C ALA A 42 -10.99 -4.62 3.97
N ARG A 43 -10.58 -3.52 4.64
CA ARG A 43 -10.01 -2.36 3.93
C ARG A 43 -8.67 -2.69 3.28
N ALA A 44 -7.82 -3.45 3.97
CA ALA A 44 -6.53 -3.87 3.43
C ALA A 44 -6.70 -4.75 2.17
N MET A 45 -7.65 -5.69 2.19
CA MET A 45 -7.99 -6.52 1.04
C MET A 45 -8.55 -5.69 -0.11
N GLN A 46 -9.47 -4.76 0.16
CA GLN A 46 -10.04 -3.88 -0.86
C GLN A 46 -8.97 -3.02 -1.53
N ALA A 47 -8.04 -2.44 -0.76
CA ALA A 47 -6.96 -1.63 -1.29
C ALA A 47 -6.01 -2.45 -2.18
N ALA A 48 -5.61 -3.65 -1.73
CA ALA A 48 -4.76 -4.54 -2.52
C ALA A 48 -5.46 -5.04 -3.80
N ALA A 49 -6.73 -5.44 -3.70
CA ALA A 49 -7.53 -5.92 -4.83
C ALA A 49 -7.80 -4.82 -5.86
N ALA A 50 -8.07 -3.58 -5.43
CA ALA A 50 -8.27 -2.45 -6.33
C ALA A 50 -7.03 -2.21 -7.21
N LEU A 51 -5.84 -2.31 -6.64
CA LEU A 51 -4.60 -2.22 -7.40
C LEU A 51 -4.48 -3.38 -8.39
N MET A 52 -4.67 -4.62 -7.93
CA MET A 52 -4.61 -5.83 -8.80
C MET A 52 -5.57 -5.77 -9.99
N LEU A 53 -6.75 -5.17 -9.83
CA LEU A 53 -7.77 -5.04 -10.87
C LEU A 53 -7.59 -3.79 -11.76
N GLY A 54 -6.53 -3.01 -11.57
CA GLY A 54 -6.26 -1.80 -12.36
C GLY A 54 -7.11 -0.58 -11.97
N ALA A 55 -7.82 -0.63 -10.85
CA ALA A 55 -8.53 0.52 -10.32
C ALA A 55 -7.53 1.45 -9.62
N VAL A 56 -7.00 2.41 -10.38
CA VAL A 56 -6.25 3.55 -9.84
C VAL A 56 -7.19 4.39 -8.97
N ALA A 57 -7.24 4.06 -7.68
CA ALA A 57 -7.86 4.88 -6.65
C ALA A 57 -6.87 5.11 -5.49
N ALA A 58 -5.60 5.37 -5.81
CA ALA A 58 -4.61 5.76 -4.82
C ALA A 58 -4.46 7.29 -4.80
N ARG A 59 -5.44 7.99 -4.20
CA ARG A 59 -5.11 9.29 -3.61
C ARG A 59 -4.28 8.97 -2.37
N VAL A 60 -2.96 9.02 -2.53
CA VAL A 60 -1.99 9.01 -1.44
C VAL A 60 -2.36 10.14 -0.48
N VAL A 61 -3.01 9.81 0.63
CA VAL A 61 -3.17 10.70 1.77
C VAL A 61 -1.92 10.50 2.62
N ARG A 62 -0.99 11.47 2.56
CA ARG A 62 -0.02 11.62 3.65
C ARG A 62 -0.60 12.62 4.65
N PRO A 63 -0.84 12.23 5.90
CA PRO A 63 -0.79 13.15 6.99
C PRO A 63 0.32 12.65 7.92
N VAL A 64 1.57 13.00 7.59
CA VAL A 64 2.58 13.13 8.64
C VAL A 64 2.55 14.57 9.11
N ALA A 65 1.46 14.94 9.80
CA ALA A 65 1.49 16.10 10.66
C ALA A 65 2.13 15.65 11.97
N VAL A 66 3.45 15.79 12.07
CA VAL A 66 4.11 15.83 13.38
C VAL A 66 3.64 17.12 14.04
N ARG A 67 2.64 17.01 14.91
CA ARG A 67 2.19 18.10 15.77
C ARG A 67 2.96 18.02 17.09
N GLY A 68 4.02 18.82 17.20
CA GLY A 68 4.61 19.29 18.45
C GLY A 68 5.19 20.67 18.14
N MET A 69 4.40 21.74 18.19
CA MET A 69 4.06 22.57 19.36
C MET A 69 5.25 23.42 19.84
N LEU A 70 5.04 24.74 19.72
CA LEU A 70 5.86 25.88 20.15
C LEU A 70 6.15 25.91 21.67
N ALA A 71 7.10 26.80 22.02
CA ALA A 71 7.52 27.33 23.33
C ALA A 71 8.59 26.48 24.05
N HIS A 72 9.76 27.01 24.46
CA HIS A 72 10.08 28.33 25.00
C HIS A 72 11.43 28.88 24.50
#